data_AF-A0A2W7VKY8-F1
#
_entry.id   AF-A0A2W7VKY8-F1
#
_cell.length_a   1.000
_cell.length_b   1.000
_cell.length_c   1.000
_cell.angle_alpha   90.00
_cell.angle_beta   90.00
_cell.angle_gamma   90.00
#
_symmetry.space_group_name_H-M   'P 1'
#
loop_
_entity.id
_entity.type
_entity.pdbx_description
1 polymer ?
#
loop_
_entity_poly.entity_id
_entity_poly.type
_entity_poly.pdbx_seq_one_letter_code
_entity_poly.pdbx_strand_id
1 'polypeptide(L)'
;MKHIKRKFLFHDFLQNTELPSSNFTDIDLDKVDQSFLKKNSKNNFAVLTTETGDKLFSFIYNDNGKHCMIPVPDFSLVNFNFAYTLNIHRKDYRKKLVENLSELSTPNEVSNSYAYDYQGTASSCIICLFTAIECFVNDIIPEDFEYKIVNDRKTEIYDKKQIQVSISFMDKLTKVLPIALNKNFFAHQTPTNAHIYNLRNLRNDIVHTKSDKTGENNVSILKSLLNFNYDETLISTFKLFNFYKKDFIEECPCAETW
;
A
#
# COMPACT_ATOMS: atom_id res chain seq x y z
N MET A 1 14.63 1.52 -9.18
CA MET A 1 13.49 2.43 -9.03
C MET A 1 13.92 3.50 -8.06
N LYS A 2 13.69 4.78 -8.38
CA LYS A 2 13.85 5.88 -7.42
C LYS A 2 12.69 5.84 -6.40
N HIS A 3 12.75 6.65 -5.35
CA HIS A 3 11.57 6.85 -4.51
C HIS A 3 10.43 7.46 -5.34
N ILE A 4 9.19 7.25 -4.92
CA ILE A 4 8.02 7.63 -5.70
C ILE A 4 7.55 9.06 -5.39
N LYS A 5 6.90 9.70 -6.37
CA LYS A 5 6.16 10.95 -6.14
C LYS A 5 5.02 10.68 -5.16
N ARG A 6 4.95 11.47 -4.09
CA ARG A 6 3.90 11.33 -3.06
C ARG A 6 2.60 11.93 -3.58
N LYS A 7 1.52 11.14 -3.60
CA LYS A 7 0.16 11.63 -3.88
C LYS A 7 -0.74 11.44 -2.67
N PHE A 8 -1.76 12.28 -2.61
CA PHE A 8 -2.73 12.33 -1.52
C PHE A 8 -4.09 11.76 -1.96
N LEU A 9 -4.95 11.47 -1.00
CA LEU A 9 -6.30 11.00 -1.28
C LEU A 9 -7.03 12.01 -2.16
N PHE A 10 -7.71 11.53 -3.19
CA PHE A 10 -8.40 12.33 -4.21
C PHE A 10 -7.50 13.27 -5.03
N HIS A 11 -6.17 13.07 -5.05
CA HIS A 11 -5.24 13.97 -5.73
C HIS A 11 -5.64 14.28 -7.18
N ASP A 12 -5.89 13.26 -8.01
CA ASP A 12 -6.24 13.47 -9.43
C ASP A 12 -7.58 14.19 -9.59
N PHE A 13 -8.56 13.92 -8.71
CA PHE A 13 -9.84 14.61 -8.74
C PHE A 13 -9.67 16.09 -8.37
N LEU A 14 -8.93 16.38 -7.30
CA LEU A 14 -8.73 17.74 -6.81
C LEU A 14 -7.89 18.61 -7.78
N GLN A 15 -6.92 18.02 -8.49
CA GLN A 15 -6.14 18.76 -9.49
C GLN A 15 -6.94 19.08 -10.76
N ASN A 16 -7.87 18.20 -11.16
CA ASN A 16 -8.56 18.30 -12.45
C ASN A 16 -10.00 18.84 -12.35
N THR A 17 -10.51 19.08 -11.14
CA THR A 17 -11.90 19.51 -10.92
C THR A 17 -11.95 20.88 -10.24
N GLU A 18 -12.78 21.77 -10.77
CA GLU A 18 -13.16 22.98 -10.06
C GLU A 18 -14.05 22.62 -8.86
N LEU A 19 -13.66 23.08 -7.68
CA LEU A 19 -14.42 22.81 -6.47
C LEU A 19 -15.67 23.69 -6.47
N PRO A 20 -16.89 23.11 -6.42
CA PRO A 20 -18.11 23.89 -6.51
C PRO A 20 -18.25 24.78 -5.27
N SER A 21 -18.44 26.08 -5.48
CA SER A 21 -18.59 27.08 -4.41
C SER A 21 -19.76 26.82 -3.46
N SER A 22 -20.73 25.98 -3.85
CA SER A 22 -21.84 25.57 -2.97
C SER A 22 -21.41 24.66 -1.81
N ASN A 23 -20.29 23.94 -1.96
CA ASN A 23 -19.82 22.96 -0.97
C ASN A 23 -18.50 23.38 -0.29
N PHE A 24 -17.84 24.43 -0.79
CA PHE A 24 -16.54 24.89 -0.31
C PHE A 24 -16.59 26.38 0.01
N THR A 25 -15.88 26.77 1.06
CA THR A 25 -15.68 28.17 1.42
C THR A 25 -14.19 28.45 1.38
N ASP A 26 -13.78 29.41 0.56
CA ASP A 26 -12.39 29.85 0.49
C ASP A 26 -12.04 30.69 1.73
N ILE A 27 -10.87 30.41 2.31
CA ILE A 27 -10.43 31.02 3.55
C ILE A 27 -8.99 31.47 3.40
N ASP A 28 -8.75 32.76 3.63
CA ASP A 28 -7.39 33.30 3.66
C ASP A 28 -6.60 32.63 4.78
N LEU A 29 -5.38 32.18 4.47
CA LEU A 29 -4.52 31.47 5.42
C LEU A 29 -4.26 32.28 6.70
N ASP A 30 -4.17 33.61 6.59
CA ASP A 30 -3.97 34.53 7.71
C ASP A 30 -5.14 34.53 8.72
N LYS A 31 -6.32 34.04 8.32
CA LYS A 31 -7.50 33.90 9.17
C LYS A 31 -7.60 32.53 9.85
N VAL A 32 -6.69 31.61 9.53
CA VAL A 32 -6.69 30.24 10.05
C VAL A 32 -5.84 30.18 11.32
N ASP A 33 -6.48 30.38 12.48
CA ASP A 33 -5.87 30.25 13.80
C ASP A 33 -6.39 29.03 14.58
N GLN A 34 -5.93 28.85 15.83
CA GLN A 34 -6.39 27.75 16.68
C GLN A 34 -7.88 27.82 17.02
N SER A 35 -8.45 29.03 17.15
CA SER A 35 -9.88 29.22 17.42
C SER A 35 -10.72 28.77 16.22
N PHE A 36 -10.30 29.17 15.03
CA PHE A 36 -10.87 28.74 13.76
C PHE A 36 -10.82 27.22 13.61
N LEU A 37 -9.65 26.60 13.78
CA LEU A 37 -9.51 25.15 13.64
C LEU A 37 -10.34 24.39 14.67
N LYS A 38 -10.35 24.85 15.93
CA LYS A 38 -11.17 24.25 16.99
C LYS A 38 -12.67 24.32 16.67
N LYS A 39 -13.15 25.43 16.11
CA LYS A 39 -14.56 25.60 15.74
C LYS A 39 -14.96 24.65 14.60
N ASN A 40 -14.04 24.33 13.69
CA ASN A 40 -14.32 23.58 12.47
C ASN A 40 -13.94 22.09 12.54
N SER A 41 -13.35 21.61 13.64
CA SER A 41 -12.71 20.28 13.67
C SER A 41 -13.63 19.06 13.57
N LYS A 42 -14.90 19.18 13.99
CA LYS A 42 -15.79 18.01 14.10
C LYS A 42 -16.49 17.62 12.80
N ASN A 43 -16.78 18.60 11.94
CA ASN A 43 -17.73 18.41 10.84
C ASN A 43 -17.15 18.77 9.47
N ASN A 44 -15.94 19.32 9.41
CA ASN A 44 -15.38 19.85 8.18
C ASN A 44 -14.08 19.13 7.82
N PHE A 45 -13.97 18.78 6.55
CA PHE A 45 -12.69 18.52 5.90
C PHE A 45 -12.14 19.84 5.36
N ALA A 46 -10.83 19.91 5.19
CA ALA A 46 -10.15 21.05 4.61
C ALA A 46 -9.45 20.64 3.32
N VAL A 47 -9.44 21.53 2.33
CA VAL A 47 -8.59 21.41 1.15
C VAL A 47 -7.48 22.44 1.29
N LEU A 48 -6.24 21.97 1.39
CA LEU A 48 -5.07 22.84 1.47
C LEU A 48 -4.55 23.12 0.07
N THR A 49 -4.27 24.37 -0.25
CA THR A 49 -3.56 24.75 -1.46
C THR A 49 -2.09 24.98 -1.11
N THR A 50 -1.20 24.23 -1.77
CA THR A 50 0.25 24.37 -1.58
C THR A 50 0.81 25.59 -2.34
N GLU A 51 2.07 25.92 -2.09
CA GLU A 51 2.79 26.98 -2.82
C GLU A 51 2.87 26.72 -4.34
N THR A 52 2.85 25.46 -4.75
CA THR A 52 2.81 25.05 -6.17
C THR A 52 1.41 25.05 -6.77
N GLY A 53 0.39 25.38 -5.97
CA GLY A 53 -1.02 25.37 -6.38
C GLY A 53 -1.71 24.01 -6.25
N ASP A 54 -0.98 22.96 -5.83
CA ASP A 54 -1.57 21.63 -5.64
C ASP A 54 -2.59 21.64 -4.50
N LYS A 55 -3.74 21.01 -4.74
CA LYS A 55 -4.81 20.86 -3.73
C LYS A 55 -4.71 19.54 -2.98
N LEU A 56 -4.76 19.57 -1.65
CA LEU A 56 -4.62 18.42 -0.77
C LEU A 56 -5.86 18.22 0.11
N PHE A 57 -6.48 17.05 0.05
CA PHE A 57 -7.52 16.68 1.00
C PHE A 57 -6.94 16.49 2.41
N SER A 58 -7.56 17.10 3.42
CA SER A 58 -7.09 17.08 4.79
C SER A 58 -8.25 17.09 5.79
N PHE A 59 -7.95 16.71 7.03
CA PHE A 59 -8.88 16.83 8.15
C PHE A 59 -8.22 17.61 9.28
N ILE A 60 -9.04 18.20 10.17
CA ILE A 60 -8.54 18.89 11.35
C ILE A 60 -8.46 17.89 12.50
N TYR A 61 -7.25 17.70 13.02
CA TYR A 61 -6.97 16.85 14.17
C TYR A 61 -6.69 17.69 15.41
N ASN A 62 -7.07 17.19 16.59
CA ASN A 62 -6.75 17.80 17.87
C ASN A 62 -5.72 16.92 18.61
N ASP A 63 -4.49 17.40 18.69
CA ASP A 63 -3.43 16.81 19.50
C ASP A 63 -3.30 17.59 20.81
N ASN A 64 -3.87 17.05 21.89
CA ASN A 64 -3.73 17.60 23.25
C ASN A 64 -4.06 19.11 23.37
N GLY A 65 -5.08 19.57 22.64
CA GLY A 65 -5.54 20.96 22.62
C GLY A 65 -5.03 21.77 21.44
N LYS A 66 -3.99 21.30 20.75
CA LYS A 66 -3.44 21.91 19.53
C LYS A 66 -4.11 21.32 18.30
N HIS A 67 -4.83 22.16 17.57
CA HIS A 67 -5.48 21.75 16.34
C HIS A 67 -4.53 21.94 15.14
N CYS A 68 -4.49 20.96 14.26
CA CYS A 68 -3.71 21.00 13.03
C CYS A 68 -4.48 20.38 11.86
N MET A 69 -4.18 20.81 10.64
CA MET A 69 -4.72 20.20 9.43
C MET A 69 -3.75 19.13 8.96
N ILE A 70 -4.22 17.89 8.86
CA ILE A 70 -3.42 16.74 8.45
C ILE A 70 -3.86 16.33 7.05
N PRO A 71 -3.00 16.47 6.02
CA PRO A 71 -3.32 15.98 4.69
C PRO A 71 -3.37 14.45 4.69
N VAL A 72 -4.35 13.88 3.99
CA VAL A 72 -4.58 12.44 3.97
C VAL A 72 -3.86 11.83 2.78
N PRO A 73 -2.77 11.06 2.98
CA PRO A 73 -2.06 10.44 1.87
C PRO A 73 -2.88 9.30 1.24
N ASP A 74 -2.60 8.96 -0.02
CA ASP A 74 -3.17 7.76 -0.62
C ASP A 74 -2.61 6.51 0.07
N PHE A 75 -3.50 5.69 0.63
CA PHE A 75 -3.08 4.59 1.50
C PHE A 75 -2.36 3.46 0.74
N SER A 76 -2.69 3.26 -0.54
CA SER A 76 -2.01 2.29 -1.40
C SER A 76 -0.57 2.75 -1.67
N LEU A 77 -0.38 4.05 -1.95
CA LEU A 77 0.94 4.63 -2.18
C LEU A 77 1.79 4.70 -0.92
N VAL A 78 1.20 4.97 0.25
CA VAL A 78 1.91 4.91 1.55
C VAL A 78 2.51 3.53 1.75
N ASN A 79 1.70 2.49 1.61
CA ASN A 79 2.15 1.12 1.81
C ASN A 79 3.18 0.69 0.76
N PHE A 80 3.03 1.11 -0.50
CA PHE A 80 4.01 0.85 -1.55
C PHE A 80 5.36 1.53 -1.25
N ASN A 81 5.35 2.82 -0.90
CA ASN A 81 6.55 3.57 -0.55
C ASN A 81 7.25 2.97 0.69
N PHE A 82 6.47 2.55 1.68
CA PHE A 82 7.01 1.94 2.87
C PHE A 82 7.63 0.57 2.57
N ALA A 83 7.00 -0.26 1.75
CA ALA A 83 7.58 -1.52 1.27
C ALA A 83 8.89 -1.30 0.50
N TYR A 84 8.98 -0.28 -0.35
CA TYR A 84 10.21 0.10 -1.04
C TYR A 84 11.34 0.45 -0.04
N THR A 85 11.04 1.29 0.95
CA THR A 85 12.00 1.68 2.00
C THR A 85 12.46 0.47 2.82
N LEU A 86 11.52 -0.39 3.22
CA LEU A 86 11.82 -1.63 3.94
C LEU A 86 12.69 -2.57 3.10
N ASN A 87 12.50 -2.63 1.78
CA ASN A 87 13.35 -3.43 0.91
C ASN A 87 14.80 -2.94 0.88
N ILE A 88 15.03 -1.63 0.96
CA ILE A 88 16.38 -1.05 1.08
C ILE A 88 17.01 -1.49 2.41
N HIS A 89 16.33 -1.25 3.54
CA HIS A 89 16.83 -1.64 4.86
C HIS A 89 17.05 -3.16 4.97
N ARG A 90 16.16 -3.96 4.40
CA ARG A 90 16.27 -5.42 4.38
C ARG A 90 17.57 -5.88 3.70
N LYS A 91 18.00 -5.23 2.62
CA LYS A 91 19.26 -5.57 1.94
C LYS A 91 20.46 -5.33 2.85
N ASP A 92 20.46 -4.21 3.58
CA ASP A 92 21.49 -3.90 4.57
C ASP A 92 21.50 -4.92 5.72
N TYR A 93 20.34 -5.19 6.33
CA TYR A 93 20.24 -6.20 7.38
C TYR A 93 20.60 -7.61 6.91
N ARG A 94 20.29 -7.98 5.66
CA ARG A 94 20.72 -9.26 5.09
C ARG A 94 22.24 -9.34 5.02
N LYS A 95 22.89 -8.28 4.57
CA LYS A 95 24.35 -8.22 4.48
C LYS A 95 24.97 -8.39 5.87
N LYS A 96 24.51 -7.59 6.85
CA LYS A 96 24.96 -7.69 8.24
C LYS A 96 24.71 -9.08 8.84
N LEU A 97 23.54 -9.67 8.59
CA LEU A 97 23.21 -11.02 9.03
C LEU A 97 24.21 -12.04 8.50
N VAL A 98 24.48 -12.04 7.20
CA VAL A 98 25.39 -13.02 6.58
C VAL A 98 26.82 -12.81 7.08
N GLU A 99 27.32 -11.57 7.08
CA GLU A 99 28.69 -11.24 7.51
C GLU A 99 28.92 -11.63 8.97
N ASN A 100 27.96 -11.36 9.86
CA ASN A 100 28.10 -11.71 11.27
C ASN A 100 28.01 -13.22 11.49
N LEU A 101 27.06 -13.91 10.83
CA LEU A 101 26.85 -15.34 11.03
C LEU A 101 27.88 -16.23 10.30
N SER A 102 28.55 -15.76 9.25
CA SER A 102 29.51 -16.57 8.49
C SER A 102 30.82 -16.85 9.22
N GLU A 103 31.23 -15.98 10.14
CA GLU A 103 32.50 -16.08 10.89
C GLU A 103 32.29 -16.38 12.37
N LEU A 104 31.07 -16.79 12.72
CA LEU A 104 30.61 -16.83 14.09
C LEU A 104 31.09 -18.08 14.83
N SER A 105 32.07 -17.92 15.74
CA SER A 105 32.53 -19.01 16.62
C SER A 105 31.65 -19.20 17.86
N THR A 106 30.96 -18.14 18.33
CA THR A 106 30.03 -18.21 19.46
C THR A 106 28.94 -17.12 19.36
N PRO A 107 27.64 -17.48 19.31
CA PRO A 107 26.55 -16.52 19.20
C PRO A 107 26.58 -15.48 20.31
N ASN A 108 26.48 -14.20 19.97
CA ASN A 108 26.29 -13.11 20.92
C ASN A 108 24.98 -12.36 20.60
N GLU A 109 24.51 -11.55 21.56
CA GLU A 109 23.23 -10.84 21.46
C GLU A 109 23.15 -9.91 20.24
N VAL A 110 24.25 -9.25 19.89
CA VAL A 110 24.34 -8.36 18.71
C VAL A 110 24.21 -9.16 17.42
N SER A 111 24.86 -10.31 17.31
CA SER A 111 24.72 -11.16 16.12
C SER A 111 23.30 -11.73 15.99
N ASN A 112 22.62 -11.97 17.11
CA ASN A 112 21.22 -12.42 17.11
C ASN A 112 20.23 -11.32 16.70
N SER A 113 20.53 -10.04 17.01
CA SER A 113 19.63 -8.92 16.67
C SER A 113 19.45 -8.78 15.15
N TYR A 114 20.49 -9.04 14.36
CA TYR A 114 20.38 -8.97 12.89
C TYR A 114 19.40 -9.99 12.30
N ALA A 115 19.20 -11.14 12.94
CA ALA A 115 18.20 -12.11 12.52
C ALA A 115 16.78 -11.56 12.75
N TYR A 116 16.55 -10.94 13.90
CA TYR A 116 15.29 -10.25 14.22
C TYR A 116 15.02 -9.08 13.28
N ASP A 117 16.02 -8.21 13.08
CA ASP A 117 15.90 -7.02 12.23
C ASP A 117 15.63 -7.41 10.77
N TYR A 118 16.36 -8.42 10.26
CA TYR A 118 16.13 -8.95 8.93
C TYR A 118 14.72 -9.53 8.80
N GLN A 119 14.33 -10.47 9.69
CA GLN A 119 13.05 -11.15 9.59
C GLN A 119 11.88 -10.17 9.73
N GLY A 120 11.97 -9.22 10.66
CA GLY A 120 10.98 -8.16 10.84
C GLY A 120 10.85 -7.28 9.60
N THR A 121 11.95 -6.71 9.13
CA THR A 121 11.97 -5.83 7.96
C THR A 121 11.49 -6.56 6.69
N ALA A 122 11.95 -7.80 6.47
CA ALA A 122 11.57 -8.62 5.33
C ALA A 122 10.08 -8.98 5.34
N SER A 123 9.54 -9.36 6.50
CA SER A 123 8.12 -9.70 6.66
C SER A 123 7.24 -8.47 6.48
N SER A 124 7.60 -7.35 7.10
CA SER A 124 6.91 -6.07 6.93
C SER A 124 6.91 -5.61 5.48
N CYS A 125 8.01 -5.80 4.74
CA CYS A 125 8.06 -5.47 3.32
C CYS A 125 7.01 -6.25 2.51
N ILE A 126 6.87 -7.57 2.76
CA ILE A 126 5.87 -8.41 2.10
C ILE A 126 4.44 -7.97 2.45
N ILE A 127 4.18 -7.75 3.74
CA ILE A 127 2.85 -7.36 4.23
C ILE A 127 2.47 -6.00 3.64
N CYS A 128 3.33 -4.98 3.72
CA CYS A 128 3.05 -3.65 3.19
C CYS A 128 2.86 -3.68 1.67
N LEU A 129 3.68 -4.42 0.92
CA LEU A 129 3.52 -4.50 -0.53
C LEU A 129 2.19 -5.17 -0.91
N PHE A 130 1.79 -6.21 -0.18
CA PHE A 130 0.49 -6.85 -0.38
C PHE A 130 -0.66 -5.90 -0.02
N THR A 131 -0.58 -5.23 1.13
CA THR A 131 -1.59 -4.25 1.58
C THR A 131 -1.75 -3.13 0.56
N ALA A 132 -0.66 -2.64 -0.04
CA ALA A 132 -0.73 -1.64 -1.10
C ALA A 132 -1.63 -2.10 -2.25
N ILE A 133 -1.47 -3.35 -2.71
CA ILE A 133 -2.29 -3.89 -3.80
C ILE A 133 -3.74 -4.06 -3.38
N GLU A 134 -3.99 -4.62 -2.19
CA GLU A 134 -5.35 -4.82 -1.69
C GLU A 134 -6.12 -3.49 -1.59
N CYS A 135 -5.49 -2.45 -1.03
CA CYS A 135 -6.06 -1.11 -0.95
C CYS A 135 -6.33 -0.53 -2.34
N PHE A 136 -5.37 -0.65 -3.26
CA PHE A 136 -5.51 -0.15 -4.62
C PHE A 136 -6.67 -0.81 -5.35
N VAL A 137 -6.74 -2.14 -5.30
CA VAL A 137 -7.82 -2.92 -5.93
C VAL A 137 -9.19 -2.53 -5.36
N ASN A 138 -9.28 -2.35 -4.04
CA ASN A 138 -10.53 -1.95 -3.39
C ASN A 138 -10.96 -0.52 -3.77
N ASP A 139 -10.00 0.39 -3.96
CA ASP A 139 -10.24 1.79 -4.33
C ASP A 139 -10.77 1.92 -5.77
N ILE A 140 -10.12 1.24 -6.73
CA ILE A 140 -10.45 1.39 -8.16
C ILE A 140 -11.73 0.67 -8.60
N ILE A 141 -12.36 -0.15 -7.75
CA ILE A 141 -13.68 -0.72 -8.03
C ILE A 141 -14.70 0.43 -8.02
N PRO A 142 -15.51 0.63 -9.08
CA PRO A 142 -16.51 1.69 -9.11
C PRO A 142 -17.55 1.54 -7.99
N GLU A 143 -18.05 2.66 -7.44
CA GLU A 143 -19.03 2.65 -6.32
C GLU A 143 -20.30 1.87 -6.67
N ASP A 144 -20.87 2.11 -7.86
CA ASP A 144 -22.12 1.49 -8.31
C ASP A 144 -21.91 0.13 -9.00
N PHE A 145 -20.72 -0.48 -8.89
CA PHE A 145 -20.44 -1.76 -9.52
C PHE A 145 -20.99 -2.94 -8.70
N GLU A 146 -21.69 -3.85 -9.39
CA GLU A 146 -22.15 -5.13 -8.85
C GLU A 146 -21.43 -6.31 -9.51
N TYR A 147 -20.87 -7.20 -8.69
CA TYR A 147 -20.29 -8.46 -9.15
C TYR A 147 -21.30 -9.59 -9.01
N LYS A 148 -21.53 -10.35 -10.09
CA LYS A 148 -22.53 -11.43 -10.13
C LYS A 148 -21.84 -12.78 -10.31
N ILE A 149 -22.11 -13.72 -9.40
CA ILE A 149 -21.70 -15.12 -9.50
C ILE A 149 -22.94 -15.95 -9.78
N VAL A 150 -23.05 -16.46 -11.00
CA VAL A 150 -24.18 -17.30 -11.42
C VAL A 150 -23.80 -18.76 -11.23
N ASN A 151 -24.51 -19.44 -10.34
CA ASN A 151 -24.45 -20.89 -10.18
C ASN A 151 -25.80 -21.50 -10.59
N ASP A 152 -25.83 -22.78 -10.95
CA ASP A 152 -27.05 -23.47 -11.42
C ASP A 152 -28.27 -23.37 -10.48
N ARG A 153 -28.03 -23.10 -9.19
CA ARG A 153 -29.06 -23.03 -8.14
C ARG A 153 -29.38 -21.62 -7.65
N LYS A 154 -28.45 -20.68 -7.78
CA LYS A 154 -28.59 -19.31 -7.28
C LYS A 154 -27.64 -18.34 -7.97
N THR A 155 -28.08 -17.10 -8.14
CA THR A 155 -27.21 -15.98 -8.49
C THR A 155 -26.89 -15.21 -7.22
N GLU A 156 -25.61 -15.06 -6.92
CA GLU A 156 -25.13 -14.21 -5.84
C GLU A 156 -24.70 -12.87 -6.43
N ILE A 157 -25.16 -11.77 -5.83
CA ILE A 157 -24.83 -10.40 -6.24
C ILE A 157 -24.09 -9.75 -5.08
N TYR A 158 -22.95 -9.16 -5.39
CA TYR A 158 -22.07 -8.49 -4.43
C TYR A 158 -21.93 -7.02 -4.83
N ASP A 159 -22.31 -6.11 -3.92
CA ASP A 159 -21.99 -4.68 -4.05
C ASP A 159 -20.50 -4.40 -3.76
N LYS A 160 -20.02 -3.17 -3.98
CA LYS A 160 -18.61 -2.80 -3.72
C LYS A 160 -18.15 -3.17 -2.31
N LYS A 161 -18.94 -2.88 -1.29
CA LYS A 161 -18.58 -3.16 0.11
C LYS A 161 -18.44 -4.66 0.36
N GLN A 162 -19.36 -5.46 -0.17
CA GLN A 162 -19.34 -6.91 -0.09
C GLN A 162 -18.18 -7.49 -0.90
N ILE A 163 -17.86 -6.94 -2.07
CA ILE A 163 -16.68 -7.34 -2.84
C ILE A 163 -15.41 -7.14 -2.01
N GLN A 164 -15.26 -5.98 -1.38
CA GLN A 164 -14.07 -5.62 -0.60
C GLN A 164 -13.79 -6.59 0.56
N VAL A 165 -14.83 -7.18 1.17
CA VAL A 165 -14.68 -8.04 2.36
C VAL A 165 -14.86 -9.54 2.08
N SER A 166 -15.66 -9.92 1.07
CA SER A 166 -16.08 -11.31 0.86
C SER A 166 -15.39 -12.00 -0.32
N ILE A 167 -14.91 -11.23 -1.31
CA ILE A 167 -14.28 -11.80 -2.50
C ILE A 167 -12.78 -11.94 -2.25
N SER A 168 -12.21 -13.08 -2.64
CA SER A 168 -10.79 -13.35 -2.44
C SER A 168 -9.92 -12.36 -3.24
N PHE A 169 -8.75 -12.01 -2.72
CA PHE A 169 -7.80 -11.12 -3.41
C PHE A 169 -7.54 -11.52 -4.88
N MET A 170 -7.32 -12.81 -5.13
CA MET A 170 -7.04 -13.27 -6.49
C MET A 170 -8.28 -13.19 -7.38
N ASP A 171 -9.48 -13.48 -6.86
CA ASP A 171 -10.71 -13.32 -7.63
C ASP A 171 -10.99 -11.85 -7.93
N LYS A 172 -10.65 -10.92 -7.01
CA LYS A 172 -10.72 -9.49 -7.30
C LYS A 172 -9.87 -9.12 -8.52
N LEU A 173 -8.61 -9.56 -8.53
CA LEU A 173 -7.68 -9.28 -9.64
C LEU A 173 -8.04 -9.97 -10.96
N THR A 174 -8.50 -11.22 -10.91
CA THR A 174 -8.64 -12.09 -12.10
C THR A 174 -10.07 -12.20 -12.62
N LYS A 175 -11.08 -11.79 -11.85
CA LYS A 175 -12.50 -11.87 -12.22
C LYS A 175 -13.21 -10.54 -12.06
N VAL A 176 -13.12 -9.90 -10.89
CA VAL A 176 -13.85 -8.65 -10.61
C VAL A 176 -13.33 -7.50 -11.46
N LEU A 177 -12.04 -7.14 -11.36
CA LEU A 177 -11.47 -6.02 -12.10
C LEU A 177 -11.60 -6.16 -13.62
N PRO A 178 -11.40 -7.35 -14.23
CA PRO A 178 -11.65 -7.56 -15.65
C PRO A 178 -13.05 -7.15 -16.09
N ILE A 179 -14.08 -7.45 -15.29
CA ILE A 179 -15.46 -7.10 -15.60
C ILE A 179 -15.73 -5.64 -15.28
N ALA A 180 -15.30 -5.16 -14.11
CA ALA A 180 -15.57 -3.81 -13.63
C ALA A 180 -14.92 -2.72 -14.50
N LEU A 181 -13.72 -2.98 -15.02
CA LEU A 181 -12.90 -1.99 -15.73
C LEU A 181 -12.67 -2.34 -17.20
N ASN A 182 -13.22 -3.46 -17.69
CA ASN A 182 -12.98 -4.00 -19.03
C ASN A 182 -11.47 -4.09 -19.39
N LYS A 183 -10.63 -4.42 -18.39
CA LYS A 183 -9.17 -4.53 -18.49
C LYS A 183 -8.67 -5.67 -17.62
N ASN A 184 -7.83 -6.54 -18.17
CA ASN A 184 -7.34 -7.72 -17.45
C ASN A 184 -5.82 -7.81 -17.46
N PHE A 185 -5.17 -7.47 -16.33
CA PHE A 185 -3.73 -7.60 -16.15
C PHE A 185 -3.26 -9.06 -16.11
N PHE A 186 -4.17 -9.99 -15.84
CA PHE A 186 -3.93 -11.43 -15.76
C PHE A 186 -4.47 -12.19 -16.98
N ALA A 187 -4.74 -11.50 -18.09
CA ALA A 187 -5.23 -12.13 -19.33
C ALA A 187 -4.28 -13.19 -19.88
N HIS A 188 -2.97 -13.00 -19.67
CA HIS A 188 -1.92 -13.94 -20.05
C HIS A 188 -1.04 -14.22 -18.84
N GLN A 189 -0.52 -15.44 -18.75
CA GLN A 189 0.49 -15.76 -17.75
C GLN A 189 1.80 -15.06 -18.11
N THR A 190 2.22 -14.11 -17.27
CA THR A 190 3.53 -13.45 -17.39
C THR A 190 4.33 -13.63 -16.11
N PRO A 191 5.67 -13.45 -16.16
CA PRO A 191 6.50 -13.43 -14.95
C PRO A 191 5.98 -12.42 -13.92
N THR A 192 5.46 -11.28 -14.37
CA THR A 192 4.84 -10.25 -13.53
C THR A 192 3.68 -10.80 -12.70
N ASN A 193 2.80 -11.61 -13.30
CA ASN A 193 1.69 -12.24 -12.58
C ASN A 193 2.20 -13.23 -11.53
N ALA A 194 3.23 -14.02 -11.87
CA ALA A 194 3.84 -14.99 -10.95
C ALA A 194 4.39 -14.31 -9.69
N HIS A 195 5.02 -13.13 -9.80
CA HIS A 195 5.46 -12.37 -8.64
C HIS A 195 4.31 -11.96 -7.71
N ILE A 196 3.15 -11.56 -8.25
CA ILE A 196 1.98 -11.23 -7.43
C ILE A 196 1.40 -12.46 -6.73
N TYR A 197 1.35 -13.62 -7.41
CA TYR A 197 0.96 -14.88 -6.77
C TYR A 197 1.91 -15.27 -5.63
N ASN A 198 3.23 -15.18 -5.88
CA ASN A 198 4.24 -15.49 -4.88
C ASN A 198 4.17 -14.55 -3.67
N LEU A 199 3.94 -13.25 -3.90
CA LEU A 199 3.72 -12.27 -2.84
C LEU A 199 2.52 -12.66 -1.97
N ARG A 200 1.38 -13.00 -2.59
CA ARG A 200 0.16 -13.43 -1.89
C ARG A 200 0.41 -14.68 -1.04
N ASN A 201 1.11 -15.66 -1.59
CA ASN A 201 1.38 -16.91 -0.89
C ASN A 201 2.29 -16.68 0.31
N LEU A 202 3.43 -15.98 0.12
CA LEU A 202 4.35 -15.68 1.20
C LEU A 202 3.71 -14.80 2.29
N ARG A 203 2.88 -13.82 1.91
CA ARG A 203 2.10 -13.03 2.88
C ARG A 203 1.22 -13.93 3.74
N ASN A 204 0.52 -14.88 3.13
CA ASN A 204 -0.36 -15.79 3.88
C ASN A 204 0.43 -16.67 4.85
N ASP A 205 1.59 -17.18 4.45
CA ASP A 205 2.44 -17.99 5.33
C ASP A 205 2.95 -17.16 6.53
N ILE A 206 3.27 -15.88 6.32
CA ILE A 206 3.70 -14.95 7.37
C ILE A 206 2.54 -14.62 8.34
N VAL A 207 1.36 -14.26 7.81
CA VAL A 207 0.24 -13.80 8.65
C VAL A 207 -0.48 -14.96 9.32
N HIS A 208 -0.48 -16.13 8.70
CA HIS A 208 -1.10 -17.36 9.19
C HIS A 208 -0.07 -18.40 9.57
N THR A 209 1.09 -17.97 10.09
CA THR A 209 2.17 -18.86 10.51
C THR A 209 1.62 -19.94 11.45
N LYS A 210 1.78 -21.19 11.02
CA LYS A 210 1.34 -22.35 11.79
C LYS A 210 2.41 -22.69 12.81
N SER A 211 2.02 -22.86 14.07
CA SER A 211 2.91 -23.38 15.09
C SER A 211 3.16 -24.87 14.86
N ASP A 212 4.40 -25.28 15.06
CA ASP A 212 4.83 -26.67 15.12
C ASP A 212 5.79 -26.87 16.29
N LYS A 213 5.98 -28.13 16.69
CA LYS A 213 6.94 -28.47 17.76
C LYS A 213 8.38 -28.52 17.26
N THR A 214 8.57 -28.56 15.94
CA THR A 214 9.88 -28.75 15.28
C THR A 214 10.54 -27.43 14.89
N GLY A 215 9.77 -26.33 14.77
CA GLY A 215 10.26 -25.05 14.26
C GLY A 215 10.41 -25.02 12.73
N GLU A 216 10.08 -26.09 12.03
CA GLU A 216 10.28 -26.25 10.59
C GLU A 216 9.50 -25.21 9.78
N ASN A 217 8.28 -24.88 10.21
CA ASN A 217 7.46 -23.84 9.60
C ASN A 217 8.16 -22.48 9.65
N ASN A 218 8.74 -22.11 10.80
CA ASN A 218 9.46 -20.84 10.96
C ASN A 218 10.71 -20.79 10.07
N VAL A 219 11.47 -21.90 10.02
CA VAL A 219 12.63 -22.02 9.13
C VAL A 219 12.23 -21.93 7.67
N SER A 220 11.12 -22.55 7.27
CA SER A 220 10.59 -22.50 5.90
C SER A 220 10.21 -21.08 5.48
N ILE A 221 9.53 -20.33 6.36
CA ILE A 221 9.17 -18.93 6.12
C ILE A 221 10.44 -18.08 5.99
N LEU A 222 11.40 -18.23 6.90
CA LEU A 222 12.66 -17.47 6.85
C LEU A 222 13.45 -17.76 5.56
N LYS A 223 13.52 -19.02 5.12
CA LYS A 223 14.12 -19.39 3.82
C LYS A 223 13.37 -18.76 2.66
N SER A 224 12.03 -18.73 2.72
CA SER A 224 11.21 -18.09 1.69
C SER A 224 11.45 -16.59 1.63
N LEU A 225 11.57 -15.92 2.79
CA LEU A 225 11.97 -14.51 2.87
C LEU A 225 13.38 -14.27 2.29
N LEU A 226 14.36 -15.14 2.57
CA LEU A 226 15.73 -15.00 2.03
C LEU A 226 15.81 -15.13 0.50
N ASN A 227 14.92 -15.95 -0.08
CA ASN A 227 14.93 -16.29 -1.50
C ASN A 227 13.86 -15.52 -2.31
N PHE A 228 13.07 -14.66 -1.68
CA PHE A 228 12.01 -13.95 -2.37
C PHE A 228 12.58 -12.87 -3.31
N ASN A 229 11.99 -12.75 -4.51
CA ASN A 229 12.40 -11.77 -5.53
C ASN A 229 11.73 -10.41 -5.27
N TYR A 230 12.24 -9.68 -4.26
CA TYR A 230 11.63 -8.42 -3.79
C TYR A 230 11.58 -7.32 -4.86
N ASP A 231 12.70 -7.09 -5.56
CA ASP A 231 12.83 -5.98 -6.51
C ASP A 231 11.90 -6.18 -7.72
N GLU A 232 11.87 -7.40 -8.25
CA GLU A 232 10.99 -7.81 -9.35
C GLU A 232 9.53 -7.74 -8.94
N THR A 233 9.22 -8.07 -7.68
CA THR A 233 7.85 -7.97 -7.17
C THR A 233 7.42 -6.51 -7.01
N LEU A 234 8.29 -5.61 -6.52
CA LEU A 234 8.02 -4.17 -6.49
C LEU A 234 7.77 -3.61 -7.90
N ILE A 235 8.59 -4.01 -8.88
CA ILE A 235 8.38 -3.65 -10.29
C ILE A 235 7.07 -4.22 -10.82
N SER A 236 6.71 -5.44 -10.42
CA SER A 236 5.46 -6.08 -10.84
C SER A 236 4.23 -5.35 -10.29
N THR A 237 4.30 -4.91 -9.03
CA THR A 237 3.27 -4.06 -8.41
C THR A 237 3.17 -2.70 -9.09
N PHE A 238 4.31 -2.07 -9.42
CA PHE A 238 4.33 -0.83 -10.19
C PHE A 238 3.59 -0.99 -11.54
N LYS A 239 3.89 -2.07 -12.28
CA LYS A 239 3.23 -2.37 -13.55
C LYS A 239 1.73 -2.63 -13.38
N LEU A 240 1.34 -3.37 -12.34
CA LEU A 240 -0.07 -3.65 -12.02
C LEU A 240 -0.84 -2.35 -11.80
N PHE A 241 -0.31 -1.45 -10.97
CA PHE A 241 -0.98 -0.21 -10.63
C PHE A 241 -1.14 0.68 -11.87
N ASN A 242 -0.05 0.89 -12.60
CA ASN A 242 -0.05 1.75 -13.78
C ASN A 242 -0.79 1.18 -14.99
N PHE A 243 -1.05 -0.14 -15.03
CA PHE A 243 -1.93 -0.75 -16.01
C PHE A 243 -3.40 -0.34 -15.80
N TYR A 244 -3.86 -0.35 -14.55
CA TYR A 244 -5.25 -0.02 -14.22
C TYR A 244 -5.47 1.48 -14.14
N LYS A 245 -4.54 2.23 -13.55
CA LYS A 245 -4.60 3.67 -13.40
C LYS A 245 -3.28 4.28 -13.88
N LYS A 246 -3.31 4.86 -15.08
CA LYS A 246 -2.14 5.45 -15.72
C LYS A 246 -1.47 6.48 -14.79
N ASP A 247 -0.15 6.46 -14.73
CA ASP A 247 0.66 7.39 -13.94
C ASP A 247 0.28 7.39 -12.45
N PHE A 248 -0.27 6.31 -11.90
CA PHE A 248 -0.63 6.23 -10.50
C PHE A 248 0.61 6.22 -9.59
N ILE A 249 1.60 5.38 -9.93
CA ILE A 249 2.96 5.47 -9.37
C ILE A 249 3.85 6.15 -10.39
N GLU A 250 4.47 7.26 -9.97
CA GLU A 250 5.49 7.98 -10.74
C GLU A 250 6.79 8.00 -9.94
N GLU A 251 7.93 7.87 -10.61
CA GLU A 251 9.22 8.10 -9.96
C GLU A 251 9.35 9.59 -9.63
N CYS A 252 9.88 9.91 -8.45
CA CYS A 252 10.13 11.29 -8.09
C CYS A 252 11.23 11.88 -8.99
N PRO A 253 11.02 13.09 -9.57
CA PRO A 253 11.99 13.69 -10.47
C PRO A 253 13.26 14.16 -9.74
N CYS A 254 13.27 14.28 -8.42
CA CYS A 254 14.45 14.77 -7.71
C CYS A 254 15.61 13.77 -7.76
N ALA A 255 16.82 14.30 -7.56
CA ALA A 255 18.06 13.52 -7.64
C ALA A 255 18.31 12.65 -6.40
N GLU A 256 17.47 12.75 -5.37
CA GLU A 256 17.68 12.04 -4.11
C GLU A 256 17.31 10.56 -4.24
N THR A 257 18.31 9.70 -4.07
CA THR A 257 18.12 8.28 -3.79
C THR A 257 18.09 8.11 -2.28
N TRP A 258 16.97 7.64 -1.74
CA TRP A 258 16.90 7.16 -0.36
C TRP A 258 17.43 5.74 -0.32
#